data_AF-A0A7W1TYM2-F1
#
_entry.id   AF-A0A7W1TYM2-F1
#
_cell.length_a   1.000
_cell.length_b   1.000
_cell.length_c   1.000
_cell.angle_alpha   90.00
_cell.angle_beta   90.00
_cell.angle_gamma   90.00
#
_symmetry.space_group_name_H-M   'P 1'
#
loop_
_entity.id
_entity.type
_entity.pdbx_description
1 polymer ?
#
loop_
_entity_poly.entity_id
_entity_poly.type
_entity_poly.pdbx_seq_one_letter_code
_entity_poly.pdbx_strand_id
1 'polypeptide(L)' 'MPFDAAAARAYGAVAASLRRAGRKPSVRAFDALIAATAMANGLSIYTCNPKDFAGIDGLEVVTIPLPGLASTSLV' A
#
# COMPACT_ATOMS: atom_id res chain seq x y z
N MET A 1 -5.51 11.48 9.52
CA MET A 1 -4.61 12.53 8.98
C MET A 1 -5.19 13.05 7.67
N PRO A 2 -5.07 14.35 7.36
CA PRO A 2 -5.50 14.90 6.08
C PRO A 2 -4.52 14.51 4.95
N PHE A 3 -5.01 14.42 3.72
CA PHE A 3 -4.17 14.26 2.52
C PHE A 3 -3.64 15.63 2.09
N ASP A 4 -2.33 15.81 2.09
CA ASP A 4 -1.66 17.10 1.86
C ASP A 4 -0.75 17.09 0.63
N ALA A 5 0.02 18.17 0.43
CA ALA A 5 0.94 18.31 -0.70
C ALA A 5 2.08 17.28 -0.69
N ALA A 6 2.53 16.82 0.48
CA ALA A 6 3.56 15.79 0.56
C ALA A 6 2.98 14.43 0.13
N ALA A 7 1.80 14.09 0.60
CA ALA A 7 1.06 12.91 0.16
C ALA A 7 0.75 12.95 -1.34
N ALA A 8 0.37 14.11 -1.90
CA ALA A 8 0.14 14.28 -3.33
C ALA A 8 1.39 14.00 -4.18
N ARG A 9 2.58 14.45 -3.74
CA ARG A 9 3.84 14.12 -4.42
C ARG A 9 4.15 12.62 -4.33
N ALA A 10 4.01 12.02 -3.16
CA ALA A 10 4.20 10.59 -2.96
C ALA A 10 3.25 9.75 -3.84
N TYR A 11 2.00 10.20 -4.02
CA TYR A 11 1.03 9.55 -4.89
C TYR A 11 1.51 9.43 -6.34
N GLY A 12 2.20 10.45 -6.86
CA GLY A 12 2.81 10.39 -8.19
C GLY A 12 3.80 9.22 -8.33
N ALA A 13 4.66 9.02 -7.32
CA ALA A 13 5.60 7.91 -7.27
C ALA A 13 4.87 6.56 -7.15
N VAL A 14 3.90 6.45 -6.24
CA VAL A 14 3.07 5.24 -6.06
C VAL A 14 2.37 4.85 -7.37
N ALA A 15 1.73 5.81 -8.03
CA ALA A 15 1.04 5.57 -9.30
C ALA A 15 2.02 5.15 -10.40
N ALA A 16 3.24 5.70 -10.42
CA ALA A 16 4.27 5.28 -11.37
C ALA A 16 4.72 3.82 -11.11
N SER A 17 4.94 3.44 -9.85
CA SER A 17 5.30 2.07 -9.47
C SER A 17 4.21 1.06 -9.85
N LEU A 18 2.95 1.38 -9.53
CA LEU A 18 1.82 0.53 -9.92
C LEU A 18 1.70 0.36 -11.44
N ARG A 19 1.88 1.43 -12.22
CA ARG A 19 1.88 1.35 -13.69
C ARG A 19 3.01 0.45 -14.21
N ARG A 20 4.24 0.57 -13.67
CA ARG A 20 5.38 -0.30 -14.03
C ARG A 20 5.10 -1.76 -13.69
N ALA A 21 4.42 -2.02 -12.57
CA ALA A 21 4.00 -3.36 -12.16
C ALA A 21 2.81 -3.92 -12.98
N GLY A 22 2.39 -3.26 -14.07
CA GLY A 22 1.26 -3.67 -14.90
C GLY A 22 -0.10 -3.53 -14.22
N ARG A 23 -0.17 -2.82 -13.09
CA ARG A 23 -1.40 -2.63 -12.32
C ARG A 23 -2.07 -1.32 -12.68
N LYS A 24 -3.39 -1.35 -12.83
CA LYS A 24 -4.20 -0.15 -13.13
C LYS A 24 -4.45 0.64 -11.84
N PRO A 25 -3.86 1.85 -11.67
CA PRO A 25 -4.03 2.62 -10.44
C PRO A 25 -5.47 3.08 -10.21
N SER A 26 -6.25 3.28 -11.28
CA SER A 26 -7.64 3.73 -11.20
C SER A 26 -8.57 2.74 -10.50
N VAL A 27 -8.28 1.44 -10.57
CA VAL A 27 -9.03 0.38 -9.87
C VAL A 27 -8.67 0.34 -8.37
N ARG A 28 -7.57 1.00 -7.99
CA ARG A 28 -6.97 0.97 -6.64
C ARG A 28 -6.74 2.39 -6.10
N ALA A 29 -7.58 3.34 -6.49
CA ALA A 29 -7.38 4.76 -6.20
C ALA A 29 -7.23 5.01 -4.69
N PHE A 30 -8.05 4.34 -3.87
CA PHE A 30 -7.97 4.46 -2.41
C PHE A 30 -6.68 3.84 -1.84
N ASP A 31 -6.28 2.64 -2.27
CA ASP A 31 -5.03 2.01 -1.81
C ASP A 31 -3.82 2.87 -2.13
N ALA A 32 -3.81 3.49 -3.31
CA ALA A 32 -2.74 4.39 -3.73
C ALA A 32 -2.71 5.67 -2.88
N LEU A 33 -3.86 6.22 -2.47
CA LEU A 33 -3.94 7.35 -1.55
C LEU A 33 -3.47 6.98 -0.13
N ILE A 34 -3.85 5.78 0.35
CA ILE A 34 -3.41 5.26 1.66
C ILE A 34 -1.89 5.08 1.66
N ALA A 35 -1.33 4.41 0.64
CA ALA A 35 0.10 4.20 0.48
C ALA A 35 0.87 5.53 0.41
N ALA A 36 0.38 6.48 -0.39
CA ALA A 36 1.00 7.80 -0.52
C ALA A 36 1.04 8.57 0.81
N THR A 37 -0.04 8.49 1.59
CA THR A 37 -0.11 9.10 2.91
C THR A 37 0.88 8.45 3.87
N ALA A 38 0.98 7.13 3.88
CA ALA A 38 1.94 6.41 4.71
C ALA A 38 3.39 6.75 4.36
N MET A 39 3.74 6.74 3.06
CA MET A 39 5.08 7.10 2.59
C MET A 39 5.45 8.55 2.93
N ALA A 40 4.53 9.49 2.76
CA ALA A 40 4.78 10.90 3.09
C ALA A 40 5.08 11.13 4.58
N ASN A 41 4.62 10.23 5.45
CA ASN A 41 4.81 10.29 6.90
C ASN A 41 5.87 9.29 7.41
N GLY A 42 6.54 8.54 6.53
CA GLY A 42 7.51 7.52 6.93
C GLY A 42 6.90 6.37 7.72
N LEU A 43 5.64 6.01 7.43
CA LEU A 43 4.89 4.96 8.12
C LEU A 43 4.80 3.68 7.27
N SER A 44 4.79 2.53 7.94
CA SER A 44 4.51 1.23 7.32
C SER A 44 3.00 0.97 7.23
N ILE A 45 2.56 0.18 6.23
CA ILE A 45 1.17 -0.26 6.09
C ILE A 45 0.97 -1.60 6.78
N TYR A 46 0.12 -1.62 7.80
CA TYR A 46 -0.33 -2.84 8.43
C TYR A 46 -1.66 -3.28 7.82
N THR A 47 -1.71 -4.48 7.23
CA THR A 47 -2.90 -4.92 6.49
C THR A 47 -3.05 -6.43 6.47
N CYS A 48 -4.29 -6.91 6.40
CA CYS A 48 -4.59 -8.31 6.10
C CYS A 48 -4.51 -8.64 4.60
N ASN A 49 -4.43 -7.63 3.73
CA ASN A 49 -4.40 -7.80 2.28
C ASN A 49 -3.11 -7.22 1.67
N PRO A 50 -1.93 -7.80 1.94
CA PRO A 50 -0.65 -7.25 1.47
C PRO A 50 -0.54 -7.20 -0.06
N LYS A 51 -1.24 -8.12 -0.75
CA LYS A 51 -1.33 -8.15 -2.22
C LYS A 51 -1.87 -6.85 -2.81
N ASP A 52 -2.55 -6.04 -2.03
CA ASP A 52 -3.12 -4.78 -2.48
C ASP A 52 -2.08 -3.66 -2.62
N PHE A 53 -0.98 -3.79 -1.90
CA PHE A 53 0.12 -2.84 -1.91
C PHE A 53 1.34 -3.34 -2.71
N ALA A 54 1.25 -4.55 -3.27
CA ALA A 54 2.31 -5.14 -4.09
C ALA A 54 2.61 -4.30 -5.34
N GLY A 55 3.91 -4.07 -5.57
CA GLY A 55 4.44 -3.28 -6.69
C GLY A 55 4.59 -1.79 -6.42
N ILE A 56 4.45 -1.34 -5.16
CA ILE A 56 4.73 0.03 -4.75
C ILE A 56 6.16 0.10 -4.19
N ASP A 57 7.07 0.63 -4.99
CA ASP A 57 8.48 0.79 -4.59
C ASP A 57 8.62 1.69 -3.36
N GLY A 58 9.43 1.25 -2.38
CA GLY A 58 9.72 2.02 -1.16
C GLY A 58 8.61 2.03 -0.11
N LEU A 59 7.51 1.28 -0.31
CA LEU A 59 6.47 1.10 0.69
C LEU A 59 6.74 -0.15 1.54
N GLU A 60 6.86 0.03 2.85
CA GLU A 60 6.92 -1.09 3.78
C GLU A 60 5.50 -1.58 4.11
N VAL A 61 5.28 -2.89 3.98
CA VAL A 61 4.00 -3.53 4.24
C VAL A 61 4.19 -4.66 5.24
N VAL A 62 3.50 -4.55 6.38
CA VAL A 62 3.46 -5.57 7.43
C VAL A 62 2.13 -6.31 7.32
N THR A 63 2.21 -7.61 7.10
CA THR A 63 1.01 -8.45 7.02
C THR A 63 0.50 -8.78 8.41
N ILE A 64 -0.77 -8.44 8.69
CA ILE A 64 -1.47 -8.87 9.90
C ILE A 64 -2.44 -10.00 9.53
N PRO A 65 -2.42 -11.16 10.21
CA PRO A 65 -3.42 -12.21 10.00
C PRO A 65 -4.84 -11.72 10.32
N LEU A 66 -5.83 -12.21 9.57
CA LEU A 66 -7.24 -11.97 9.92
C LEU A 66 -7.55 -12.68 11.25
N PRO A 67 -8.12 -11.98 12.25
CA PRO A 67 -8.54 -12.61 13.49
C PRO A 67 -9.53 -13.75 13.23
N GLY A 68 -9.25 -14.95 13.75
CA GLY A 68 -10.13 -16.12 13.62
C GLY A 68 -9.85 -17.02 12.40
N LEU A 69 -9.01 -16.61 11.45
CA LEU A 69 -8.39 -17.53 10.50
C LEU A 69 -7.04 -17.94 11.10
N ALA A 70 -6.95 -19.14 11.67
CA ALA A 70 -5.68 -19.65 12.16
C ALA A 70 -4.62 -19.56 11.04
N SER A 71 -3.43 -19.07 11.36
CA SER A 71 -2.25 -19.24 10.52
C SER A 71 -1.98 -20.73 10.42
N THR A 72 -2.60 -21.39 9.45
CA THR A 72 -2.26 -22.74 9.06
C THR A 72 -0.88 -22.67 8.41
N SER A 73 0.16 -22.68 9.24
CA SER A 73 1.46 -23.19 8.85
C SER A 73 1.25 -24.64 8.44
N LEU A 74 1.11 -24.87 7.14
CA LEU A 74 1.36 -26.18 6.58
C LEU A 74 2.84 -26.18 6.20
N VAL A 75 3.62 -26.89 7.02
CA VAL A 75 4.99 -27.42 6.84
C VAL A 75 6.10 -26.45 6.43
#